data_AF-A0A832YCJ7-F1
#
_entry.id   AF-A0A832YCJ7-F1
#
_cell.length_a   1.000
_cell.length_b   1.000
_cell.length_c   1.000
_cell.angle_alpha   90.00
_cell.angle_beta   90.00
_cell.angle_gamma   90.00
#
_symmetry.space_group_name_H-M   'P 1'
#
loop_
_entity.id
_entity.type
_entity.pdbx_description
1 polymer ?
#
loop_
_entity_poly.entity_id
_entity_poly.type
_entity_poly.pdbx_seq_one_letter_code
_entity_poly.pdbx_strand_id
1 'polypeptide(L)' 'TLGIVGAFLLKNYPNEWKEKLKGLRELGWSRTDKMWDGRLVMEGKMLKTNIGMELAANAILNSLGLPLDEERKKIE' A
#
# COMPACT_ATOMS: atom_id res chain seq x y z
N THR A 1 -7.13 -2.02 1.28
CA THR A 1 -5.83 -1.35 1.05
C THR A 1 -5.55 -0.22 2.02
N LEU A 2 -6.20 0.95 1.92
CA LEU A 2 -5.88 2.10 2.81
C LEU A 2 -6.08 1.83 4.30
N GLY A 3 -7.12 1.08 4.69
CA GLY A 3 -7.31 0.67 6.08
C GLY A 3 -6.15 -0.20 6.62
N ILE A 4 -5.53 -1.01 5.76
CA ILE A 4 -4.38 -1.86 6.12
C ILE A 4 -3.15 -0.98 6.38
N VAL A 5 -2.90 0.00 5.51
CA VAL A 5 -1.82 1.00 5.66
C VAL A 5 -2.03 1.83 6.92
N GLY A 6 -3.24 2.31 7.16
CA GLY A 6 -3.59 3.11 8.35
C GLY A 6 -3.38 2.32 9.64
N ALA A 7 -3.83 1.07 9.70
CA ALA A 7 -3.61 0.20 10.85
C ALA A 7 -2.12 -0.05 11.11
N PHE A 8 -1.34 -0.29 10.05
CA PHE A 8 0.12 -0.43 10.15
C PHE A 8 0.79 0.82 10.71
N LEU A 9 0.44 2.00 10.19
CA LEU A 9 1.01 3.27 10.64
C LEU A 9 0.65 3.57 12.10
N LEU A 10 -0.60 3.32 12.51
CA LEU A 10 -1.01 3.52 13.90
C LEU A 10 -0.29 2.58 14.87
N LYS A 11 0.00 1.34 14.43
CA LYS A 11 0.71 0.35 15.24
C LYS A 11 2.22 0.64 15.35
N ASN A 12 2.88 0.92 14.23
CA ASN A 12 4.33 1.02 14.15
C ASN A 12 4.86 2.45 14.34
N TYR A 13 4.04 3.47 14.02
CA TYR A 13 4.42 4.89 14.07
C TYR A 13 3.34 5.73 14.78
N PRO A 14 2.99 5.44 16.05
CA PRO A 14 1.87 6.09 16.75
C PRO A 14 2.01 7.61 16.91
N ASN A 15 3.23 8.15 16.90
CA ASN A 15 3.49 9.59 17.00
C ASN A 15 3.68 10.26 15.62
N GLU A 16 4.08 9.51 14.59
CA GLU A 16 4.50 10.04 13.28
C GLU A 16 3.55 9.66 12.14
N TRP A 17 2.52 8.85 12.38
CA TRP A 17 1.61 8.34 11.33
C TRP A 17 1.01 9.47 10.48
N LYS A 18 0.66 10.61 11.10
CA LYS A 18 0.12 11.78 10.39
C LYS A 18 1.09 12.35 9.37
N GLU A 19 2.38 12.37 9.70
CA GLU A 19 3.41 12.87 8.82
C GLU A 19 3.68 11.90 7.68
N LYS A 20 3.75 10.60 7.99
CA LYS A 20 3.90 9.55 6.97
C LYS A 20 2.73 9.53 6.00
N LEU A 21 1.50 9.79 6.45
CA LEU A 21 0.34 9.91 5.57
C LEU A 21 0.45 11.05 4.54
N LYS A 22 1.26 12.09 4.78
CA LYS A 22 1.44 13.18 3.81
C LYS A 22 2.01 12.66 2.48
N GLY A 23 2.85 11.62 2.50
CA GLY A 23 3.43 11.01 1.30
C GLY A 23 2.39 10.35 0.38
N LEU A 24 1.18 10.06 0.87
CA LEU A 24 0.08 9.55 0.03
C LEU A 24 -0.34 10.54 -1.07
N ARG A 25 -0.03 11.83 -0.91
CA ARG A 25 -0.31 12.87 -1.89
C ARG A 25 0.54 12.74 -3.15
N GLU A 26 1.72 12.13 -3.04
CA GLU A 26 2.66 11.96 -4.15
C GLU A 26 2.36 10.70 -4.97
N LEU A 27 1.43 9.86 -4.51
CA LEU A 27 1.06 8.62 -5.21
C LEU A 27 0.12 8.88 -6.38
N GLY A 28 0.40 8.21 -7.49
CA GLY A 28 -0.50 8.14 -8.64
C GLY A 28 -1.69 7.22 -8.36
N TRP A 29 -2.83 7.79 -8.00
CA TRP A 29 -4.08 7.04 -7.74
C TRP A 29 -4.81 6.59 -9.02
N SER A 30 -4.27 6.90 -10.20
CA SER A 30 -4.83 6.46 -11.47
C SER A 30 -4.68 4.95 -11.61
N ARG A 31 -5.72 4.26 -12.12
CA ARG A 31 -5.66 2.83 -12.43
C ARG A 31 -4.67 2.49 -13.55
N THR A 32 -4.26 3.50 -14.32
CA THR A 32 -3.23 3.37 -15.35
C THR A 32 -1.81 3.46 -14.79
N ASP A 33 -1.67 3.78 -13.50
CA ASP A 33 -0.37 3.80 -12.85
C ASP A 33 0.16 2.36 -12.73
N LYS A 34 1.41 2.17 -13.16
CA LYS A 34 2.09 0.88 -13.15
C LYS A 34 2.21 0.30 -11.73
N MET A 35 2.12 1.14 -10.70
CA MET A 35 2.11 0.72 -9.30
C MET A 35 1.00 -0.30 -9.00
N TRP A 36 -0.13 -0.23 -9.71
CA TRP A 36 -1.30 -1.08 -9.48
C TRP A 36 -1.33 -2.33 -10.36
N ASP A 37 -0.50 -2.40 -11.41
CA ASP A 37 -0.42 -3.55 -12.31
C ASP A 37 0.07 -4.79 -11.56
N GLY A 38 -0.59 -5.93 -11.79
CA GLY A 38 -0.33 -7.18 -11.07
C GLY A 38 -0.76 -7.19 -9.60
N ARG A 39 -1.28 -6.08 -9.07
CA ARG A 39 -1.75 -5.95 -7.68
C ARG A 39 -3.27 -5.76 -7.61
N LEU A 40 -3.72 -4.55 -7.92
CA LEU A 40 -5.14 -4.18 -7.93
C LEU A 40 -5.72 -4.13 -9.34
N VAL A 41 -4.87 -4.02 -10.35
CA VAL A 41 -5.26 -4.00 -11.76
C VAL A 41 -4.56 -5.17 -12.44
N MET A 42 -5.34 -6.03 -13.08
CA MET A 42 -4.81 -7.10 -13.92
C MET A 42 -5.59 -7.09 -15.22
N GLU A 43 -4.88 -6.99 -16.35
CA GLU A 43 -5.47 -6.88 -17.69
C GLU A 43 -6.54 -5.77 -17.79
N GLY A 44 -6.31 -4.62 -17.13
CA GLY A 44 -7.23 -3.49 -17.12
C GLY A 44 -8.48 -3.67 -16.23
N LYS A 45 -8.61 -4.81 -15.53
CA LYS A 45 -9.71 -5.09 -14.61
C LYS A 45 -9.26 -4.91 -13.16
N MET A 46 -10.13 -4.30 -12.35
CA MET A 46 -9.90 -4.21 -10.90
C MET A 46 -10.09 -5.59 -10.25
N LEU A 47 -9.04 -6.07 -9.58
CA LEU A 47 -9.10 -7.28 -8.78
C LEU A 47 -9.61 -6.95 -7.37
N LYS A 48 -10.61 -7.69 -6.90
CA LYS A 48 -11.14 -7.61 -5.52
C LYS A 48 -10.68 -8.82 -4.71
N THR A 49 -9.38 -9.10 -4.71
CA THR A 49 -8.80 -10.19 -3.93
C THR A 49 -8.15 -9.64 -2.66
N ASN A 50 -8.17 -10.41 -1.58
CA ASN A 50 -7.50 -10.03 -0.33
C ASN A 50 -5.99 -9.85 -0.57
N ILE A 51 -5.38 -10.74 -1.34
CA ILE A 51 -3.96 -10.69 -1.71
C ILE A 51 -3.63 -9.40 -2.47
N GLY A 52 -4.43 -9.01 -3.47
CA GLY A 52 -4.23 -7.77 -4.20
C GLY A 52 -4.33 -6.51 -3.32
N MET A 53 -5.21 -6.54 -2.31
CA MET A 53 -5.31 -5.46 -1.32
C MET A 53 -4.10 -5.37 -0.39
N GLU A 54 -3.49 -6.50 -0.04
CA GLU A 54 -2.28 -6.56 0.77
C GLU A 54 -1.05 -6.11 -0.02
N LEU A 55 -0.88 -6.62 -1.24
CA LEU A 55 0.17 -6.21 -2.17
C LEU A 55 0.14 -4.70 -2.45
N ALA A 56 -1.06 -4.16 -2.68
CA ALA A 56 -1.22 -2.72 -2.85
C ALA A 56 -0.93 -1.92 -1.57
N ALA A 57 -1.21 -2.48 -0.39
CA ALA A 57 -0.83 -1.83 0.86
C ALA A 57 0.69 -1.82 1.04
N ASN A 58 1.37 -2.91 0.71
CA ASN A 58 2.83 -3.02 0.72
C ASN A 58 3.47 -2.03 -0.26
N ALA A 59 2.93 -1.93 -1.48
CA ALA A 59 3.35 -0.94 -2.47
C ALA A 59 3.30 0.50 -1.94
N ILE A 60 2.19 0.85 -1.28
CA ILE A 60 2.00 2.17 -0.68
C ILE A 60 3.04 2.39 0.42
N LEU A 61 3.22 1.44 1.34
CA LEU A 61 4.20 1.53 2.42
C LEU A 61 5.63 1.71 1.89
N ASN A 62 6.03 0.94 0.86
CA ASN A 62 7.31 1.10 0.18
C ASN A 62 7.47 2.49 -0.44
N SER A 63 6.43 3.01 -1.07
CA SER A 63 6.44 4.35 -1.69
C SER A 63 6.50 5.47 -0.64
N LEU A 64 6.02 5.21 0.58
CA LEU A 64 6.19 6.08 1.75
C LEU A 64 7.58 5.95 2.41
N GLY A 65 8.48 5.11 1.87
CA GLY A 65 9.81 4.85 2.41
C GLY A 65 9.79 4.03 3.71
N LEU A 66 8.72 3.27 3.96
CA LEU A 66 8.55 2.49 5.18
C LEU A 66 8.97 1.03 4.95
N PRO A 67 9.77 0.45 5.85
CA PRO A 67 10.13 -0.96 5.76
C PRO A 67 8.90 -1.85 5.97
N LEU A 68 8.81 -2.91 5.17
CA LEU A 68 7.80 -3.96 5.37
C LEU A 68 8.24 -4.93 6.46
N ASP A 69 7.31 -5.27 7.36
CA ASP A 69 7.49 -6.36 8.33
C ASP A 69 7.65 -7.72 7.64
N GLU A 70 8.23 -8.70 8.33
CA GLU A 70 8.48 -10.04 7.78
C GLU A 70 7.21 -10.73 7.26
N GLU A 71 6.07 -10.55 7.91
CA GLU A 71 4.79 -11.10 7.44
C GLU A 71 4.37 -10.48 6.10
N ARG A 72 4.60 -9.18 5.91
CA ARG A 72 4.28 -8.48 4.66
C ARG A 72 5.23 -8.86 3.53
N LYS A 73 6.51 -9.06 3.83
CA LYS A 73 7.51 -9.52 2.87
C LYS A 73 7.24 -10.92 2.31
N LYS A 74 6.48 -11.76 3.04
CA LYS A 74 6.06 -13.08 2.54
C LYS A 74 4.92 -13.01 1.52
N ILE A 75 4.18 -11.89 1.51
CA ILE A 75 2.99 -11.68 0.69
C ILE A 75 3.34 -10.91 -0.59
N GLU A 76 4.39 -10.08 -0.55
CA GLU A 76 5.01 -9.45 -1.73
C GLU A 76 5.72 -10.47 -2.62
#